data_AF-A0A2E5NGU3-F1
#
_entry.id   AF-A0A2E5NGU3-F1
#
_cell.length_a   1.000
_cell.length_b   1.000
_cell.length_c   1.000
_cell.angle_alpha   90.00
_cell.angle_beta   90.00
_cell.angle_gamma   90.00
#
_symmetry.space_group_name_H-M   'P 1'
#
loop_
_entity.id
_entity.type
_entity.pdbx_description
1 polymer ?
#
loop_
_entity_poly.entity_id
_entity_poly.type
_entity_poly.pdbx_seq_one_letter_code
_entity_poly.pdbx_strand_id
1 'polypeptide(L)'
;MREVSWADAQEALQSIRTQVFIEEQGIDPSDEWDPADQDAIHMLAQHGNTAVGCARILDLKKIGRMAVIREIRHRNVGSKLLRFAVTRIQEAGNMPTLGAQIGAIGFYASHGFLPEGPIFDDAGIPHRTMTLTGDHKKTLMPLDSKSLRFDTPDLLVAIEPKTSQKKMRIAIPRLSDEDASWLTPRLCCYASSHGANTLILQIPEGEVQFPLELPDNF
;
A
#
# COMPACT_ATOMS: atom_id res chain seq x y z
N MET A 1 2.55 -12.13 12.12
CA MET A 1 2.23 -10.71 12.43
C MET A 1 1.62 -10.70 13.80
N ARG A 2 1.99 -9.73 14.64
CA ARG A 2 1.34 -9.52 15.93
C ARG A 2 1.23 -8.03 16.22
N GLU A 3 0.14 -7.64 16.88
CA GLU A 3 -0.01 -6.33 17.50
C GLU A 3 0.85 -6.27 18.77
N VAL A 4 1.50 -5.15 19.01
CA VAL A 4 2.37 -4.91 20.17
C VAL A 4 2.23 -3.47 20.66
N SER A 5 2.48 -3.25 21.95
CA SER A 5 2.70 -1.90 22.47
C SER A 5 4.14 -1.44 22.18
N TRP A 6 4.39 -0.13 22.26
CA TRP A 6 5.75 0.38 22.23
C TRP A 6 6.60 -0.20 23.37
N ALA A 7 6.08 -0.17 24.59
CA ALA A 7 6.80 -0.63 25.79
C ALA A 7 7.27 -2.10 25.68
N ASP A 8 6.46 -2.98 25.11
CA ASP A 8 6.78 -4.41 25.01
C ASP A 8 7.77 -4.75 23.88
N ALA A 9 7.93 -3.86 22.90
CA ALA A 9 8.59 -4.17 21.65
C ALA A 9 9.52 -3.06 21.13
N GLN A 10 9.85 -2.08 21.98
CA GLN A 10 10.61 -0.90 21.64
C GLN A 10 11.91 -1.24 20.91
N GLU A 11 12.72 -2.15 21.45
CA GLU A 11 14.01 -2.52 20.86
C GLU A 11 13.85 -3.07 19.42
N ALA A 12 12.86 -3.94 19.20
CA ALA A 12 12.60 -4.52 17.87
C ALA A 12 12.08 -3.46 16.88
N LEU A 13 11.18 -2.58 17.34
CA LEU A 13 10.64 -1.49 16.52
C LEU A 13 11.74 -0.49 16.15
N GLN A 14 12.55 -0.07 17.13
CA GLN A 14 13.66 0.84 16.91
C GLN A 14 14.72 0.23 15.99
N SER A 15 15.05 -1.05 16.17
CA SER A 15 16.03 -1.74 15.32
C SER A 15 15.61 -1.75 13.84
N ILE A 16 14.34 -2.07 13.54
CA ILE A 16 13.83 -2.07 12.16
C ILE A 16 13.80 -0.65 11.59
N ARG A 17 13.26 0.31 12.35
CA ARG A 17 13.10 1.71 11.91
C ARG A 17 14.45 2.40 11.71
N THR A 18 15.44 2.10 12.54
CA THR A 18 16.81 2.61 12.37
C THR A 18 17.41 2.11 11.06
N GLN A 19 17.36 0.80 10.80
CA GLN A 19 17.90 0.24 9.55
C GLN A 19 17.23 0.82 8.30
N VAL A 20 15.91 0.99 8.33
CA VAL A 20 15.16 1.40 7.13
C VAL A 20 15.10 2.91 6.96
N PHE A 21 14.74 3.67 8.00
CA PHE A 21 14.51 5.11 7.89
C PHE A 21 15.82 5.90 8.06
N ILE A 22 16.64 5.54 9.04
CA ILE A 22 17.87 6.29 9.34
C ILE A 22 19.01 5.84 8.42
N GLU A 23 19.37 4.56 8.47
CA GLU A 23 20.57 4.06 7.77
C GLU A 23 20.37 3.98 6.25
N GLU A 24 19.22 3.48 5.80
CA GLU A 24 18.94 3.31 4.37
C GLU A 24 18.40 4.59 3.71
N GLN A 25 17.43 5.26 4.34
CA GLN A 25 16.78 6.44 3.75
C GLN A 25 17.42 7.77 4.16
N GLY A 26 18.32 7.77 5.15
CA GLY A 26 19.04 8.98 5.57
C GLY A 26 18.19 9.97 6.36
N ILE A 27 17.07 9.54 6.96
CA ILE A 27 16.27 10.38 7.86
C ILE A 27 17.10 10.69 9.11
N ASP A 28 17.11 11.96 9.54
CA ASP A 28 17.79 12.35 10.77
C ASP A 28 17.19 11.58 11.96
N PRO A 29 18.01 10.96 12.83
CA PRO A 29 17.50 10.26 14.00
C PRO A 29 16.54 11.07 14.87
N SER A 30 16.69 12.41 14.91
CA SER A 30 15.81 13.30 15.68
C SER A 30 14.41 13.48 15.07
N ASP A 31 14.24 13.21 13.78
CA ASP A 31 12.94 13.30 13.07
C ASP A 31 12.16 11.98 13.09
N GLU A 32 12.83 10.86 13.37
CA GLU A 32 12.21 9.53 13.29
C GLU A 32 11.36 9.19 14.54
N TRP A 33 11.81 9.58 15.72
CA TRP A 33 11.17 9.22 16.99
C TRP A 33 10.23 10.33 17.44
N ASP A 34 8.97 9.99 17.72
CA ASP A 34 7.97 10.97 18.14
C ASP A 34 7.18 10.53 19.38
N PRO A 35 6.63 11.45 20.20
CA PRO A 35 5.90 11.09 21.41
C PRO A 35 4.67 10.21 21.15
N ALA A 36 4.09 10.27 19.95
CA ALA A 36 2.92 9.48 19.60
C ALA A 36 3.27 7.98 19.47
N ASP A 37 4.55 7.62 19.40
CA ASP A 37 4.98 6.22 19.45
C ASP A 37 4.50 5.52 20.73
N GLN A 38 4.41 6.22 21.86
CA GLN A 38 4.01 5.60 23.14
C GLN A 38 2.57 5.11 23.16
N ASP A 39 1.66 5.88 22.54
CA ASP A 39 0.22 5.63 22.56
C ASP A 39 -0.29 4.91 21.29
N ALA A 40 0.59 4.75 20.29
CA ALA A 40 0.22 4.12 19.03
C ALA A 40 0.05 2.60 19.15
N ILE A 41 -0.77 2.05 18.26
CA ILE A 41 -0.81 0.61 18.02
C ILE A 41 0.33 0.25 17.07
N HIS A 42 1.20 -0.68 17.48
CA HIS A 42 2.30 -1.14 16.64
C HIS A 42 2.06 -2.56 16.16
N MET A 43 2.65 -2.88 15.01
CA MET A 43 2.66 -4.22 14.45
C MET A 43 4.08 -4.66 14.20
N LEU A 44 4.35 -5.94 14.47
CA LEU A 44 5.60 -6.59 14.12
C LEU A 44 5.39 -7.79 13.20
N ALA A 45 6.21 -7.80 12.15
CA ALA A 45 6.49 -8.96 11.33
C ALA A 45 7.70 -9.69 11.89
N GLN A 46 7.56 -11.00 12.07
CA GLN A 46 8.64 -11.86 12.54
C GLN A 46 8.86 -13.01 11.56
N HIS A 47 10.12 -13.38 11.39
CA HIS A 47 10.55 -14.59 10.72
C HIS A 47 11.36 -15.44 11.71
N GLY A 48 10.76 -16.50 12.23
CA GLY A 48 11.27 -17.17 13.42
C GLY A 48 11.29 -16.20 14.61
N ASN A 49 12.44 -16.07 15.27
CA ASN A 49 12.62 -15.15 16.40
C ASN A 49 13.08 -13.74 15.99
N THR A 50 13.32 -13.50 14.70
CA THR A 50 13.84 -12.22 14.21
C THR A 50 12.69 -11.32 13.79
N ALA A 51 12.70 -10.06 14.25
CA ALA A 51 11.81 -9.02 13.76
C ALA A 51 12.30 -8.54 12.38
N VAL A 52 11.42 -8.51 11.40
CA VAL A 52 11.78 -8.25 9.99
C VAL A 52 10.97 -7.15 9.32
N GLY A 53 10.00 -6.59 10.04
CA GLY A 53 9.22 -5.45 9.56
C GLY A 53 8.26 -4.95 10.63
N CYS A 54 7.84 -3.70 10.50
CA CYS A 54 6.93 -3.05 11.43
C CYS A 54 5.97 -2.08 10.72
N ALA A 55 4.93 -1.70 11.45
CA ALA A 55 3.98 -0.66 11.08
C ALA A 55 3.41 -0.02 12.34
N ARG A 56 2.89 1.20 12.21
CA ARG A 56 2.22 1.95 13.28
C ARG A 56 0.84 2.38 12.83
N ILE A 57 -0.14 2.35 13.73
CA ILE A 57 -1.44 3.01 13.57
C ILE A 57 -1.58 4.10 14.63
N LEU A 58 -1.89 5.31 14.19
CA LEU A 58 -2.33 6.43 15.03
C LEU A 58 -3.85 6.61 14.93
N ASP A 59 -4.49 6.89 16.06
CA ASP A 59 -5.92 7.21 16.20
C ASP A 59 -6.87 6.20 15.53
N LEU A 60 -6.45 4.93 15.43
CA LEU A 60 -7.17 3.89 14.68
C LEU A 60 -7.51 4.30 13.24
N LYS A 61 -6.68 5.14 12.60
CA LYS A 61 -6.94 5.71 11.27
C LYS A 61 -5.69 5.80 10.41
N LYS A 62 -4.61 6.39 10.93
CA LYS A 62 -3.43 6.73 10.12
C LYS A 62 -2.37 5.65 10.24
N ILE A 63 -2.09 4.97 9.13
CA ILE A 63 -0.99 4.01 9.02
C ILE A 63 0.30 4.79 8.74
N GLY A 64 1.37 4.46 9.46
CA GLY A 64 2.68 5.07 9.30
C GLY A 64 3.80 4.11 9.71
N ARG A 65 5.04 4.59 9.64
CA ARG A 65 6.26 3.84 10.01
C ARG A 65 6.29 2.42 9.40
N MET A 66 5.78 2.28 8.18
CA MET A 66 5.78 1.02 7.43
C MET A 66 7.21 0.72 6.99
N ALA A 67 7.84 -0.28 7.61
CA ALA A 67 9.23 -0.63 7.33
C ALA A 67 9.41 -2.15 7.23
N VAL A 68 10.22 -2.59 6.27
CA VAL A 68 10.63 -4.00 6.10
C VAL A 68 12.12 -4.00 5.79
N ILE A 69 12.89 -4.78 6.53
CA ILE A 69 14.35 -4.89 6.32
C ILE A 69 14.64 -5.42 4.91
N ARG A 70 15.73 -4.92 4.31
CA ARG A 70 16.03 -5.12 2.88
C ARG A 70 16.08 -6.59 2.48
N GLU A 71 16.62 -7.45 3.34
CA GLU A 71 16.90 -8.87 3.13
C GLU A 71 15.63 -9.71 2.93
N ILE A 72 14.50 -9.26 3.48
CA ILE A 72 13.22 -9.98 3.43
C ILE A 72 12.20 -9.34 2.48
N ARG A 73 12.54 -8.22 1.82
CA ARG A 73 11.66 -7.57 0.84
C ARG A 73 11.31 -8.51 -0.30
N HIS A 74 10.23 -8.20 -1.01
CA HIS A 74 9.67 -9.03 -2.10
C HIS A 74 9.18 -10.42 -1.65
N ARG A 75 9.02 -10.65 -0.34
CA ARG A 75 8.41 -11.86 0.24
C ARG A 75 7.01 -11.60 0.83
N ASN A 76 6.29 -10.61 0.29
CA ASN A 76 4.94 -10.20 0.72
C ASN A 76 4.82 -9.75 2.19
N VAL A 77 5.93 -9.41 2.87
CA VAL A 77 5.91 -8.96 4.28
C VAL A 77 5.18 -7.63 4.41
N GLY A 78 5.51 -6.63 3.57
CA GLY A 78 4.85 -5.32 3.58
C GLY A 78 3.35 -5.43 3.33
N SER A 79 2.93 -6.23 2.35
CA SER A 79 1.51 -6.49 2.08
C SER A 79 0.79 -7.12 3.27
N LYS A 80 1.44 -8.06 3.97
CA LYS A 80 0.87 -8.68 5.17
C LYS A 80 0.74 -7.68 6.33
N LEU A 81 1.71 -6.78 6.51
CA LEU A 81 1.66 -5.71 7.51
C LEU A 81 0.53 -4.73 7.20
N LEU A 82 0.47 -4.24 5.97
CA LEU A 82 -0.54 -3.28 5.54
C LEU A 82 -1.96 -3.86 5.69
N ARG A 83 -2.16 -5.12 5.29
CA ARG A 83 -3.43 -5.82 5.53
C ARG A 83 -3.82 -5.85 7.00
N PHE A 84 -2.88 -6.27 7.85
CA PHE A 84 -3.14 -6.34 9.29
C PHE A 84 -3.56 -4.97 9.83
N ALA A 85 -2.89 -3.91 9.38
CA ALA A 85 -3.23 -2.54 9.74
C ALA A 85 -4.61 -2.11 9.26
N VAL A 86 -4.93 -2.37 8.00
CA VAL A 86 -6.23 -2.06 7.39
C VAL A 86 -7.36 -2.78 8.11
N THR A 87 -7.22 -4.09 8.36
CA THR A 87 -8.22 -4.87 9.10
C THR A 87 -8.46 -4.28 10.48
N ARG A 88 -7.38 -3.98 11.22
CA ARG A 88 -7.49 -3.42 12.58
C ARG A 88 -8.21 -2.07 12.64
N ILE A 89 -8.00 -1.22 11.63
CA ILE A 89 -8.67 0.08 11.47
C ILE A 89 -10.15 -0.09 11.12
N GLN A 90 -10.45 -1.00 10.19
CA GLN A 90 -11.82 -1.26 9.73
C GLN A 90 -12.67 -1.95 10.79
N GLU A 91 -12.10 -2.83 11.61
CA GLU A 91 -12.78 -3.42 12.78
C GLU A 91 -13.20 -2.35 13.80
N ALA A 92 -12.49 -1.22 13.85
CA ALA A 92 -12.87 -0.05 14.64
C ALA A 92 -13.89 0.87 13.94
N GLY A 93 -14.37 0.51 12.75
CA GLY A 93 -15.33 1.29 11.95
C GLY A 93 -14.71 2.52 11.27
N ASN A 94 -13.38 2.61 11.22
CA ASN A 94 -12.66 3.73 10.63
C ASN A 94 -12.18 3.40 9.21
N MET A 95 -11.82 4.45 8.46
CA MET A 95 -11.24 4.30 7.13
C MET A 95 -9.73 4.58 7.15
N PRO A 96 -8.88 3.65 6.65
CA PRO A 96 -7.44 3.83 6.65
C PRO A 96 -6.96 5.00 5.79
N THR A 97 -6.01 5.76 6.33
CA THR A 97 -5.25 6.80 5.61
C THR A 97 -3.76 6.63 5.88
N LEU A 98 -2.92 7.14 4.98
CA LEU A 98 -1.47 7.14 5.13
C LEU A 98 -0.83 8.28 4.33
N GLY A 99 0.40 8.64 4.71
CA GLY A 99 1.29 9.40 3.84
C GLY A 99 2.20 8.42 3.11
N ALA A 100 2.06 8.29 1.80
CA ALA A 100 2.93 7.44 0.98
C ALA A 100 4.10 8.24 0.47
N GLN A 101 5.34 7.76 0.65
CA GLN A 101 6.48 8.21 -0.14
C GLN A 101 6.12 8.09 -1.62
N ILE A 102 6.53 9.04 -2.47
CA ILE A 102 6.17 9.02 -3.91
C ILE A 102 6.54 7.68 -4.56
N GLY A 103 7.74 7.16 -4.27
CA GLY A 103 8.18 5.85 -4.77
C GLY A 103 7.37 4.64 -4.26
N ALA A 104 6.61 4.79 -3.17
CA ALA A 104 5.76 3.76 -2.59
C ALA A 104 4.28 3.86 -3.03
N ILE A 105 3.89 4.88 -3.79
CA ILE A 105 2.50 5.05 -4.26
C ILE A 105 2.00 3.79 -4.97
N GLY A 106 2.81 3.18 -5.84
CA GLY A 106 2.41 1.98 -6.56
C GLY A 106 2.14 0.78 -5.66
N PHE A 107 2.90 0.65 -4.57
CA PHE A 107 2.66 -0.36 -3.56
C PHE A 107 1.31 -0.14 -2.85
N TYR A 108 0.99 1.08 -2.43
CA TYR A 108 -0.29 1.34 -1.76
C TYR A 108 -1.48 1.29 -2.73
N ALA A 109 -1.30 1.75 -3.97
CA ALA A 109 -2.28 1.65 -5.03
C ALA A 109 -2.66 0.19 -5.33
N SER A 110 -1.68 -0.72 -5.34
CA SER A 110 -1.95 -2.16 -5.50
C SER A 110 -2.73 -2.75 -4.32
N HIS A 111 -2.85 -2.03 -3.20
CA HIS A 111 -3.66 -2.39 -2.03
C HIS A 111 -4.95 -1.57 -1.92
N GLY A 112 -5.36 -0.87 -2.99
CA GLY A 112 -6.64 -0.18 -3.10
C GLY A 112 -6.64 1.26 -2.58
N PHE A 113 -5.50 1.80 -2.14
CA PHE A 113 -5.38 3.20 -1.75
C PHE A 113 -5.37 4.10 -2.99
N LEU A 114 -5.98 5.29 -2.88
CA LEU A 114 -5.93 6.33 -3.91
C LEU A 114 -5.25 7.59 -3.36
N PRO A 115 -4.44 8.29 -4.18
CA PRO A 115 -3.82 9.53 -3.76
C PRO A 115 -4.85 10.66 -3.61
N GLU A 116 -4.63 11.52 -2.62
CA GLU A 116 -5.47 12.66 -2.29
C GLU A 116 -4.59 13.89 -2.01
N GLY A 117 -5.05 15.06 -2.46
CA GLY A 117 -4.37 16.33 -2.19
C GLY A 117 -3.00 16.47 -2.87
N PRO A 118 -2.23 17.52 -2.49
CA PRO A 118 -0.91 17.80 -3.04
C PRO A 118 0.19 16.91 -2.42
N ILE A 119 1.36 16.92 -3.05
CA ILE A 119 2.60 16.38 -2.47
C ILE A 119 3.04 17.28 -1.31
N PHE A 120 3.54 16.68 -0.23
CA PHE A 120 4.09 17.38 0.93
C PHE A 120 5.43 16.76 1.34
N ASP A 121 6.24 17.52 2.08
CA ASP A 121 7.51 17.05 2.64
C ASP A 121 7.29 16.40 4.01
N ASP A 122 7.90 15.23 4.22
CA ASP A 122 7.97 14.55 5.52
C ASP A 122 9.40 14.05 5.70
N ALA A 123 10.14 14.69 6.62
CA ALA A 123 11.56 14.47 6.88
C ALA A 123 12.46 14.55 5.62
N GLY A 124 12.22 15.52 4.73
CA GLY A 124 12.99 15.69 3.50
C GLY A 124 12.64 14.71 2.38
N ILE A 125 11.63 13.86 2.57
CA ILE A 125 11.16 12.90 1.59
C ILE A 125 9.78 13.36 1.06
N PRO A 126 9.56 13.41 -0.26
CA PRO A 126 8.27 13.78 -0.81
C PRO A 126 7.25 12.66 -0.56
N HIS A 127 6.09 13.07 -0.03
CA HIS A 127 4.98 12.20 0.31
C HIS A 127 3.67 12.71 -0.30
N ARG A 128 2.70 11.83 -0.40
CA ARG A 128 1.32 12.18 -0.77
C ARG A 128 0.35 11.42 0.10
N THR A 129 -0.71 12.09 0.53
CA THR A 129 -1.79 11.43 1.29
C THR A 129 -2.45 10.41 0.40
N MET A 130 -2.71 9.22 0.93
CA MET A 130 -3.54 8.23 0.27
C MET A 130 -4.59 7.69 1.23
N THR A 131 -5.80 7.49 0.73
CA THR A 131 -6.92 6.95 1.49
C THR A 131 -7.40 5.66 0.86
N LEU A 132 -7.72 4.67 1.70
CA LEU A 132 -8.45 3.50 1.22
C LEU A 132 -9.89 3.95 0.96
N THR A 133 -10.30 4.01 -0.30
CA THR A 133 -11.68 4.34 -0.65
C THR A 133 -12.50 3.06 -0.87
N GLY A 134 -13.83 3.18 -0.93
CA GLY A 134 -14.71 2.08 -1.38
C GLY A 134 -14.96 0.96 -0.36
N ASP A 135 -15.42 -0.20 -0.84
CA ASP A 135 -15.86 -1.31 0.01
C ASP A 135 -14.69 -2.00 0.73
N HIS A 136 -14.73 -1.98 2.06
CA HIS A 136 -13.75 -2.59 2.95
C HIS A 136 -13.61 -4.12 2.79
N LYS A 137 -14.63 -4.78 2.24
CA LYS A 137 -14.61 -6.22 1.93
C LYS A 137 -13.85 -6.53 0.64
N LYS A 138 -13.63 -5.52 -0.21
CA LYS A 138 -12.98 -5.68 -1.51
C LYS A 138 -11.53 -5.25 -1.36
N THR A 139 -10.60 -6.19 -1.42
CA THR A 139 -9.17 -5.84 -1.40
C THR A 139 -8.52 -6.19 -2.71
N LEU A 140 -7.80 -5.21 -3.27
CA LEU A 140 -6.80 -5.47 -4.30
C LEU A 140 -5.55 -5.96 -3.61
N MET A 141 -5.01 -7.09 -4.03
CA MET A 141 -3.73 -7.57 -3.53
C MET A 141 -2.95 -8.19 -4.67
N PRO A 142 -1.72 -7.74 -4.94
CA PRO A 142 -0.83 -8.55 -5.74
C PRO A 142 -0.61 -9.91 -5.04
N LEU A 143 -0.90 -11.01 -5.74
CA LEU A 143 -0.55 -12.37 -5.28
C LEU A 143 0.98 -12.50 -5.24
N ASP A 144 1.62 -11.88 -6.24
CA ASP A 144 3.04 -11.70 -6.46
C ASP A 144 3.28 -10.43 -7.28
N SER A 145 4.52 -10.14 -7.65
CA SER A 145 4.89 -8.95 -8.44
C SER A 145 4.28 -8.90 -9.86
N LYS A 146 3.49 -9.90 -10.27
CA LYS A 146 2.97 -10.04 -11.65
C LYS A 146 1.46 -10.20 -11.73
N SER A 147 0.79 -10.58 -10.64
CA SER A 147 -0.63 -10.93 -10.65
C SER A 147 -1.40 -10.11 -9.64
N LEU A 148 -2.43 -9.38 -10.06
CA LEU A 148 -3.37 -8.71 -9.18
C LEU A 148 -4.49 -9.68 -8.82
N ARG A 149 -4.65 -10.00 -7.54
CA ARG A 149 -5.80 -10.72 -7.01
C ARG A 149 -6.78 -9.75 -6.39
N PHE A 150 -8.04 -10.05 -6.62
CA PHE A 150 -9.18 -9.41 -6.01
C PHE A 150 -9.69 -10.37 -4.97
N ASP A 151 -9.75 -9.91 -3.73
CA ASP A 151 -10.51 -10.61 -2.70
C ASP A 151 -11.81 -9.82 -2.57
N THR A 152 -12.81 -10.23 -3.34
CA THR A 152 -14.22 -9.87 -3.09
C THR A 152 -14.99 -11.15 -2.77
N PRO A 153 -16.15 -11.07 -2.10
CA PRO A 153 -16.97 -12.25 -1.82
C PRO A 153 -17.32 -13.10 -3.05
N ASP A 154 -17.41 -12.47 -4.23
CA ASP A 154 -17.93 -13.08 -5.46
C ASP A 154 -16.90 -13.26 -6.57
N LEU A 155 -15.67 -12.74 -6.42
CA LEU A 155 -14.68 -12.73 -7.48
C LEU A 155 -13.25 -12.95 -6.99
N LEU A 156 -12.71 -14.11 -7.37
CA LEU A 156 -11.30 -14.46 -7.20
C LEU A 156 -10.69 -14.58 -8.60
N VAL A 157 -10.35 -13.44 -9.20
CA VAL A 157 -9.69 -13.40 -10.51
C VAL A 157 -8.24 -12.99 -10.30
N ALA A 158 -7.33 -13.84 -10.77
CA ALA A 158 -5.95 -13.43 -11.01
C ALA A 158 -5.93 -12.65 -12.32
N ILE A 159 -5.64 -11.36 -12.24
CA ILE A 159 -5.41 -10.51 -13.40
C ILE A 159 -3.91 -10.48 -13.66
N GLU A 160 -3.53 -10.79 -14.90
CA GLU A 160 -2.17 -10.65 -15.40
C GLU A 160 -2.07 -9.39 -16.28
N PRO A 161 -1.52 -8.27 -15.80
CA PRO A 161 -1.31 -7.09 -16.61
C PRO A 161 -0.27 -7.36 -17.70
N LYS A 162 -0.59 -6.97 -18.94
CA LYS A 162 0.35 -7.02 -20.07
C LYS A 162 0.78 -5.60 -20.42
N THR A 163 2.06 -5.31 -20.23
CA THR A 163 2.64 -3.99 -20.53
C THR A 163 3.35 -4.01 -21.88
N SER A 164 3.01 -3.07 -22.77
CA SER A 164 3.67 -2.85 -24.05
C SER A 164 3.61 -1.38 -24.43
N GLN A 165 4.76 -0.79 -24.82
CA GLN A 165 4.85 0.60 -25.31
C GLN A 165 4.10 1.64 -24.41
N LYS A 166 4.37 1.62 -23.10
CA LYS A 166 3.70 2.45 -22.08
C LYS A 166 2.18 2.24 -21.95
N LYS A 167 1.62 1.22 -22.58
CA LYS A 167 0.22 0.80 -22.38
C LYS A 167 0.20 -0.42 -21.48
N MET A 168 -0.67 -0.40 -20.47
CA MET A 168 -0.98 -1.57 -19.66
C MET A 168 -2.34 -2.12 -20.07
N ARG A 169 -2.40 -3.41 -20.41
CA ARG A 169 -3.63 -4.11 -20.80
C ARG A 169 -4.03 -5.10 -19.72
N ILE A 170 -5.28 -5.04 -19.29
CA ILE A 170 -5.86 -5.89 -18.25
C ILE A 170 -7.16 -6.50 -18.78
N ALA A 171 -7.29 -7.82 -18.74
CA ALA A 171 -8.51 -8.52 -19.14
C ALA A 171 -9.41 -8.76 -17.92
N ILE A 172 -10.67 -8.35 -18.02
CA ILE A 172 -11.67 -8.40 -16.96
C ILE A 172 -13.00 -8.94 -17.53
N PRO A 173 -13.11 -10.25 -17.79
CA PRO A 173 -14.26 -10.82 -18.50
C PRO A 173 -15.52 -11.00 -17.63
N ARG A 174 -15.46 -10.76 -16.32
CA ARG A 174 -16.56 -11.08 -15.38
C ARG A 174 -16.62 -10.11 -14.20
N LEU A 175 -16.71 -8.81 -14.45
CA LEU A 175 -16.96 -7.83 -13.39
C LEU A 175 -18.37 -7.24 -13.52
N SER A 176 -19.05 -7.01 -12.39
CA SER A 176 -20.26 -6.21 -12.35
C SER A 176 -19.93 -4.71 -12.58
N ASP A 177 -20.92 -3.91 -12.97
CA ASP A 177 -20.75 -2.45 -13.12
C ASP A 177 -20.28 -1.78 -11.81
N GLU A 178 -20.79 -2.27 -10.66
CA GLU A 178 -20.41 -1.77 -9.34
C GLU A 178 -18.94 -2.07 -9.03
N ASP A 179 -18.51 -3.33 -9.27
CA ASP A 179 -17.11 -3.71 -9.09
C ASP A 179 -16.22 -2.95 -10.05
N ALA A 180 -16.68 -2.68 -11.27
CA ALA A 180 -15.88 -2.02 -12.30
C ALA A 180 -15.67 -0.54 -11.97
N SER A 181 -16.72 0.12 -11.49
CA SER A 181 -16.67 1.50 -10.99
C SER A 181 -15.71 1.63 -9.81
N TRP A 182 -15.79 0.69 -8.85
CA TRP A 182 -14.85 0.66 -7.73
C TRP A 182 -13.42 0.37 -8.19
N LEU A 183 -13.22 -0.59 -9.09
CA LEU A 183 -11.89 -1.04 -9.46
C LEU A 183 -11.13 -0.07 -10.35
N THR A 184 -11.81 0.51 -11.35
CA THR A 184 -11.16 1.26 -12.42
C THR A 184 -10.16 2.33 -11.91
N PRO A 185 -10.51 3.20 -10.94
CA PRO A 185 -9.55 4.19 -10.40
C PRO A 185 -8.27 3.59 -9.83
N ARG A 186 -8.38 2.41 -9.19
CA ARG A 186 -7.24 1.71 -8.59
C ARG A 186 -6.34 1.08 -9.65
N LEU A 187 -6.93 0.50 -10.70
CA LEU A 187 -6.15 0.02 -11.85
C LEU A 187 -5.46 1.15 -12.58
N CYS A 188 -6.11 2.31 -12.72
CA CYS A 188 -5.48 3.50 -13.28
C CYS A 188 -4.25 3.93 -12.47
N CYS A 189 -4.39 4.00 -11.14
CA CYS A 189 -3.29 4.34 -10.24
C CYS A 189 -2.16 3.28 -10.29
N TYR A 190 -2.52 1.99 -10.30
CA TYR A 190 -1.57 0.89 -10.47
C TYR A 190 -0.81 1.01 -11.81
N ALA A 191 -1.52 1.18 -12.92
CA ALA A 191 -0.90 1.30 -14.24
C ALA A 191 0.03 2.50 -14.33
N SER A 192 -0.40 3.66 -13.84
CA SER A 192 0.38 4.90 -13.81
C SER A 192 1.66 4.74 -12.99
N SER A 193 1.57 4.11 -11.82
CA SER A 193 2.74 3.81 -10.98
C SER A 193 3.69 2.75 -11.53
N HIS A 194 3.28 2.00 -12.54
CA HIS A 194 4.12 1.06 -13.28
C HIS A 194 4.56 1.64 -14.65
N GLY A 195 4.50 2.98 -14.80
CA GLY A 195 5.03 3.72 -15.94
C GLY A 195 4.13 3.67 -17.19
N ALA A 196 2.87 3.23 -17.06
CA ALA A 196 1.93 3.30 -18.16
C ALA A 196 1.33 4.71 -18.29
N ASN A 197 1.15 5.19 -19.51
CA ASN A 197 0.39 6.41 -19.83
C ASN A 197 -1.02 6.11 -20.33
N THR A 198 -1.35 4.84 -20.50
CA THR A 198 -2.69 4.39 -20.89
C THR A 198 -2.96 3.03 -20.27
N LEU A 199 -4.09 2.91 -19.58
CA LEU A 199 -4.68 1.64 -19.18
C LEU A 199 -5.72 1.22 -20.22
N ILE A 200 -5.70 -0.05 -20.62
CA ILE A 200 -6.71 -0.64 -21.49
C ILE A 200 -7.35 -1.81 -20.74
N LEU A 201 -8.66 -1.70 -20.51
CA LEU A 201 -9.46 -2.78 -19.94
C LEU A 201 -10.14 -3.54 -21.08
N GLN A 202 -9.92 -4.85 -21.15
CA GLN A 202 -10.66 -5.75 -22.04
C GLN A 202 -11.81 -6.36 -21.25
N ILE A 203 -13.03 -5.89 -21.50
CA ILE A 203 -14.28 -6.35 -20.89
C ILE A 203 -15.11 -7.13 -21.93
N PRO A 204 -16.18 -7.87 -21.54
CA PRO A 204 -17.01 -8.63 -22.49
C PRO A 204 -17.57 -7.77 -23.63
N GLU A 205 -17.89 -6.51 -23.35
CA GLU A 205 -18.47 -5.54 -24.28
C GLU A 205 -17.44 -4.93 -25.24
N GLY A 206 -16.14 -5.14 -25.00
CA GLY A 206 -15.06 -4.63 -25.85
C GLY A 206 -13.87 -4.06 -25.07
N GLU A 207 -13.15 -3.13 -25.70
CA GLU A 207 -11.99 -2.47 -25.09
C GLU A 207 -12.34 -1.06 -24.64
N VAL A 208 -12.02 -0.74 -23.38
CA VAL A 208 -12.13 0.61 -22.82
C VAL A 208 -10.72 1.13 -22.52
N GLN A 209 -10.43 2.36 -22.95
CA GLN A 209 -9.11 2.97 -22.78
C GLN A 209 -9.20 4.17 -21.82
N PHE A 210 -8.26 4.22 -20.88
CA PHE A 210 -8.12 5.30 -19.91
C PHE A 210 -6.76 5.96 -20.13
N PRO A 211 -6.71 7.20 -20.65
CA PRO A 211 -5.47 7.98 -20.63
C PRO A 211 -5.12 8.26 -19.17
N LEU A 212 -3.84 8.07 -18.83
CA LEU A 212 -3.35 8.26 -17.47
C LEU A 212 -2.48 9.50 -17.42
N GLU A 213 -2.78 10.38 -16.47
CA GLU A 213 -1.80 11.35 -16.03
C GLU A 213 -0.69 10.57 -15.32
N LEU A 214 0.55 10.74 -15.79
CA LEU A 214 1.70 10.26 -15.03
C LEU A 214 1.67 11.01 -13.69
N PRO A 215 1.97 10.36 -12.56
CA PRO A 215 2.11 11.09 -11.30
C PRO A 215 3.23 12.07 -11.56
N ASP A 216 2.99 13.36 -11.33
CA ASP A 216 3.94 14.44 -11.61
C ASP A 216 5.36 14.01 -11.22
N ASN A 217 6.14 13.62 -12.23
CA ASN A 217 7.46 12.99 -12.19
C ASN A 217 7.84 12.22 -10.90
N PHE A 218 7.86 10.88 -10.98
CA PHE A 218 8.57 10.01 -10.03
C PHE A 218 10.02 10.43 -9.80
#